data_AF-A0A453AHK8-F1
#
_entry.id   AF-A0A453AHK8-F1
#
_cell.length_a   1.000
_cell.length_b   1.000
_cell.length_c   1.000
_cell.angle_alpha   90.00
_cell.angle_beta   90.00
_cell.angle_gamma   90.00
#
_symmetry.space_group_name_H-M   'P 1'
#
loop_
_entity.id
_entity.type
_entity.pdbx_description
1 polymer ?
#
loop_
_entity_poly.entity_id
_entity_poly.type
_entity_poly.pdbx_seq_one_letter_code
_entity_poly.pdbx_strand_id
1 'polypeptide(L)'
;QIVKEWVKELAIQRGQIDANAVLFTFGSYHLGVDEPGADIDTLCVGPKYVNREQDFFTILCGILAQMEEVSELQPLPDAHFPAMKFKLHGISINLLYANVSLAVVPSNHHI
;
A
#
# COMPACT_ATOMS: atom_id res chain seq x y z
N GLN A 1 -9.95 0.06 -0.63
CA GLN A 1 -10.51 1.43 -0.64
C GLN A 1 -9.49 2.46 -0.14
N ILE A 2 -8.92 2.27 1.06
CA ILE A 2 -8.03 3.24 1.71
C ILE A 2 -6.87 3.78 0.84
N VAL A 3 -6.14 2.91 0.12
CA VAL A 3 -5.00 3.37 -0.71
C VAL A 3 -5.43 4.26 -1.88
N LYS A 4 -6.65 4.08 -2.41
CA LYS A 4 -7.19 4.93 -3.47
C LYS A 4 -7.58 6.30 -2.93
N GLU A 5 -8.15 6.35 -1.73
CA GLU A 5 -8.49 7.61 -1.05
C GLU A 5 -7.24 8.40 -0.69
N TRP A 6 -6.26 7.73 -0.08
CA TRP A 6 -4.95 8.31 0.21
C TRP A 6 -4.29 8.95 -1.03
N VAL A 7 -4.23 8.22 -2.16
CA VAL A 7 -3.65 8.78 -3.38
C VAL A 7 -4.48 9.92 -3.98
N LYS A 8 -5.81 9.88 -3.85
CA LYS A 8 -6.68 10.98 -4.28
C LYS A 8 -6.45 12.26 -3.47
N GLU A 9 -6.26 12.15 -2.16
CA GLU A 9 -5.96 13.31 -1.31
C GLU A 9 -4.62 13.95 -1.69
N LEU A 10 -3.59 13.13 -1.91
CA LEU A 10 -2.28 13.61 -2.37
C LEU A 10 -2.34 14.25 -3.76
N ALA A 11 -3.16 13.69 -4.64
CA ALA A 11 -3.39 14.25 -5.97
C ALA A 11 -3.98 15.65 -5.91
N ILE A 12 -5.00 15.87 -5.07
CA ILE A 12 -5.60 17.20 -4.86
C ILE A 12 -4.56 18.20 -4.36
N GLN A 13 -3.76 17.82 -3.35
CA GLN A 13 -2.69 18.68 -2.81
C GLN A 13 -1.61 19.02 -3.84
N ARG A 14 -1.46 18.20 -4.87
CA ARG A 14 -0.44 18.32 -5.93
C ARG A 14 -1.00 18.83 -7.26
N GLY A 15 -2.25 19.30 -7.28
CA GLY A 15 -2.90 19.85 -8.47
C GLY A 15 -3.12 18.82 -9.59
N GLN A 16 -3.27 17.54 -9.25
CA GLN A 16 -3.58 16.46 -10.19
C GLN A 16 -5.10 16.29 -10.29
N ILE A 17 -5.59 16.09 -11.52
CA ILE A 17 -7.04 16.02 -11.79
C ILE A 17 -7.59 14.61 -11.53
N ASP A 18 -6.76 13.59 -11.77
CA ASP A 18 -7.12 12.18 -11.59
C ASP A 18 -6.00 11.42 -10.88
N ALA A 19 -6.37 10.37 -10.15
CA ALA A 19 -5.48 9.62 -9.30
C ALA A 19 -6.00 8.20 -9.08
N ASN A 20 -5.10 7.23 -9.16
CA ASN A 20 -5.41 5.84 -8.89
C ASN A 20 -4.22 5.16 -8.21
N ALA A 21 -4.55 4.18 -7.38
CA ALA A 21 -3.62 3.23 -6.80
C ALA A 21 -4.21 1.83 -6.91
N VAL A 22 -3.35 0.84 -7.14
CA VAL A 22 -3.75 -0.56 -7.32
C VAL A 22 -3.00 -1.41 -6.29
N LEU A 23 -3.71 -2.41 -5.75
CA LEU A 23 -3.12 -3.42 -4.87
C LEU A 23 -2.99 -4.73 -5.64
N PHE A 24 -1.85 -5.37 -5.49
CA PHE A 24 -1.60 -6.72 -5.99
C PHE A 24 -1.21 -7.59 -4.80
N THR A 25 -1.85 -8.75 -4.65
CA THR A 25 -1.30 -9.79 -3.79
C THR A 25 -0.21 -10.54 -4.53
N PHE A 26 0.77 -11.04 -3.80
CA PHE A 26 1.77 -11.97 -4.31
C PHE A 26 2.09 -13.02 -3.25
N GLY A 27 3.07 -13.88 -3.49
CA GLY A 27 3.47 -14.90 -2.53
C GLY A 27 2.46 -16.04 -2.39
N SER A 28 2.51 -16.74 -1.26
CA SER A 28 1.75 -17.97 -1.01
C SER A 28 0.24 -17.78 -1.08
N TYR A 29 -0.28 -16.68 -0.52
CA TYR A 29 -1.71 -16.35 -0.56
C TYR A 29 -2.21 -16.18 -2.00
N HIS A 30 -1.44 -15.49 -2.84
CA HIS A 30 -1.79 -15.31 -4.25
C HIS A 30 -1.79 -16.63 -5.02
N LEU A 31 -0.91 -17.57 -4.65
CA LEU A 31 -0.79 -18.88 -5.26
C LEU A 31 -1.78 -19.92 -4.68
N GLY A 32 -2.48 -19.60 -3.60
CA GLY A 32 -3.42 -20.51 -2.92
C GLY A 32 -2.74 -21.68 -2.21
N VAL A 33 -1.51 -21.47 -1.73
CA VAL A 33 -0.70 -22.48 -1.01
C VAL A 33 -0.28 -22.00 0.39
N ASP A 34 -0.96 -20.99 0.92
CA ASP A 34 -0.71 -20.44 2.24
C ASP A 34 -1.21 -21.35 3.37
N GLU A 35 -0.50 -21.29 4.50
CA GLU A 35 -0.89 -21.97 5.73
C GLU A 35 -1.75 -21.03 6.61
N PRO A 36 -2.61 -21.59 7.49
CA PRO A 36 -3.38 -20.78 8.41
C PRO A 36 -2.49 -19.85 9.26
N GLY A 37 -2.74 -18.54 9.16
CA GLY A 37 -1.98 -17.52 9.88
C GLY A 37 -0.76 -16.96 9.13
N ALA A 38 -0.53 -17.37 7.87
CA ALA A 38 0.48 -16.75 7.02
C ALA A 38 0.15 -15.28 6.68
N ASP A 39 1.19 -14.48 6.46
CA ASP A 39 1.07 -13.09 6.04
C ASP A 39 0.50 -13.00 4.61
N ILE A 40 -0.35 -12.01 4.34
CA ILE A 40 -0.74 -11.63 2.98
C ILE A 40 0.26 -10.59 2.46
N ASP A 41 1.14 -11.04 1.57
CA ASP A 41 2.05 -10.17 0.85
C ASP A 41 1.30 -9.33 -0.18
N THR A 42 1.35 -8.00 -0.02
CA THR A 42 0.60 -7.03 -0.82
C THR A 42 1.51 -5.93 -1.36
N LEU A 43 1.47 -5.67 -2.67
CA LEU A 43 2.14 -4.55 -3.32
C LEU A 43 1.13 -3.45 -3.65
N CYS A 44 1.35 -2.26 -3.10
CA CYS A 44 0.66 -1.04 -3.53
C CYS A 44 1.45 -0.35 -4.65
N VAL A 45 0.78 -0.13 -5.78
CA VAL A 45 1.33 0.63 -6.92
C VAL A 45 0.63 1.98 -7.00
N GLY A 46 1.42 3.06 -6.84
CA GLY A 46 0.97 4.45 -6.92
C GLY A 46 1.55 5.23 -8.10
N PRO A 47 1.12 6.48 -8.31
CA PRO A 47 1.60 7.33 -9.39
C PRO A 47 2.98 7.94 -9.08
N LYS A 48 3.67 8.45 -10.11
CA LYS A 48 5.06 8.95 -10.04
C LYS A 48 5.29 10.05 -8.99
N TYR A 49 4.25 10.83 -8.70
CA TYR A 49 4.34 11.95 -7.77
C TYR A 49 4.17 11.52 -6.31
N VAL A 50 3.86 10.24 -6.03
CA VAL A 50 3.75 9.70 -4.68
C VAL A 50 5.05 8.97 -4.30
N ASN A 51 5.71 9.48 -3.26
CA ASN A 51 7.03 9.04 -2.83
C ASN A 51 6.98 8.10 -1.61
N ARG A 52 8.01 7.29 -1.43
CA ARG A 52 8.03 6.24 -0.42
C ARG A 52 8.19 6.78 1.01
N GLU A 53 9.07 7.75 1.22
CA GLU A 53 9.45 8.22 2.56
C GLU A 53 8.33 9.06 3.21
N GLN A 54 7.92 10.14 2.54
CA GLN A 54 6.93 11.05 3.08
C GLN A 54 5.51 10.51 2.89
N ASP A 55 5.18 9.98 1.70
CA ASP A 55 3.77 9.67 1.44
C ASP A 55 3.39 8.29 1.97
N PHE A 56 4.19 7.27 1.69
CA PHE A 56 3.87 5.90 2.08
C PHE A 56 4.20 5.64 3.57
N PHE A 57 5.44 5.90 4.01
CA PHE A 57 5.84 5.60 5.39
C PHE A 57 5.39 6.63 6.43
N THR A 58 5.02 7.85 6.03
CA THR A 58 4.53 8.87 6.98
C THR A 58 3.04 9.05 6.85
N ILE A 59 2.53 9.46 5.68
CA ILE A 59 1.10 9.81 5.53
C ILE A 59 0.21 8.57 5.58
N LEU A 60 0.45 7.55 4.73
CA LEU A 60 -0.37 6.33 4.74
C LEU A 60 -0.23 5.57 6.07
N CYS A 61 0.98 5.49 6.63
CA CYS A 61 1.19 4.93 7.97
C CYS A 61 0.35 5.64 9.03
N GLY A 62 0.32 6.98 9.00
CA GLY A 62 -0.54 7.78 9.90
C GLY A 62 -2.02 7.50 9.71
N ILE A 63 -2.49 7.35 8.47
CA ILE A 63 -3.88 6.96 8.17
C ILE A 63 -4.19 5.58 8.74
N LEU A 64 -3.34 4.59 8.49
CA LEU A 64 -3.50 3.22 9.00
C LEU A 64 -3.51 3.19 10.54
N ALA A 65 -2.70 4.02 11.20
CA ALA A 65 -2.64 4.10 12.65
C ALA A 65 -3.92 4.64 13.31
N GLN A 66 -4.80 5.31 12.55
CA GLN A 66 -6.08 5.82 13.04
C GLN A 66 -7.25 4.84 12.83
N MET A 67 -7.03 3.73 12.11
CA MET A 67 -8.07 2.74 11.84
C MET A 67 -8.20 1.76 13.01
N GLU A 68 -9.41 1.58 13.54
CA GLU A 68 -9.70 0.67 14.66
C GLU A 68 -9.41 -0.79 14.29
N GLU A 69 -9.56 -1.12 13.01
CA GLU A 69 -9.34 -2.44 12.43
C GLU A 69 -7.85 -2.80 12.31
N VAL A 70 -6.96 -1.81 12.43
CA VAL A 70 -5.51 -1.97 12.26
C VAL A 70 -4.84 -2.10 13.62
N SER A 71 -4.08 -3.18 13.79
CA SER A 71 -3.25 -3.41 14.97
C SER A 71 -1.84 -3.82 14.59
N GLU A 72 -0.89 -3.76 15.52
CA GLU A 72 0.50 -4.19 15.30
C GLU A 72 1.18 -3.50 14.10
N LEU A 73 0.85 -2.23 13.84
CA LEU A 73 1.41 -1.47 12.74
C LEU A 73 2.90 -1.15 12.99
N GLN A 74 3.74 -1.61 12.08
CA GLN A 74 5.19 -1.46 12.11
C GLN A 74 5.72 -1.07 10.72
N PRO A 75 6.13 0.19 10.51
CA PRO A 75 6.87 0.58 9.32
C PRO A 75 8.32 0.07 9.38
N LEU A 76 8.81 -0.48 8.27
CA LEU A 76 10.17 -1.03 8.12
C LEU A 76 10.88 -0.35 6.92
N PRO A 77 11.23 0.94 7.00
CA PRO A 77 11.83 1.67 5.88
C PRO A 77 13.24 1.17 5.53
N ASP A 78 13.99 0.68 6.51
CA ASP A 78 15.40 0.27 6.37
C ASP A 78 15.57 -1.23 6.09
N ALA A 79 14.48 -1.97 5.90
CA ALA A 79 14.53 -3.38 5.54
C ALA A 79 15.03 -3.56 4.10
N HIS A 80 15.58 -4.75 3.78
CA HIS A 80 16.00 -5.08 2.42
C HIS A 80 14.84 -4.92 1.40
N PHE A 81 13.62 -5.25 1.81
CA PHE A 81 12.39 -4.91 1.11
C PHE A 81 11.55 -3.99 2.01
N PRO A 82 11.56 -2.67 1.78
CA PRO A 82 10.83 -1.73 2.61
C PRO A 82 9.33 -1.99 2.57
N ALA A 83 8.71 -2.14 3.74
CA ALA A 83 7.30 -2.49 3.87
C ALA A 83 6.69 -1.94 5.17
N MET A 84 5.36 -1.86 5.23
CA MET A 84 4.60 -1.73 6.46
C MET A 84 3.98 -3.07 6.81
N LYS A 85 4.27 -3.59 8.00
CA LYS A 85 3.61 -4.78 8.55
C LYS A 85 2.51 -4.36 9.51
N PHE A 86 1.35 -4.99 9.43
CA PHE A 86 0.26 -4.75 10.35
C PHE A 86 -0.73 -5.90 10.31
N LYS A 87 -1.67 -5.94 11.25
CA LYS A 87 -2.84 -6.80 11.19
C LYS A 87 -4.06 -5.96 10.86
N LEU A 88 -4.85 -6.41 9.89
CA LEU A 88 -6.16 -5.85 9.56
C LEU A 88 -7.22 -6.87 9.96
N HIS A 89 -8.08 -6.53 10.92
CA HIS A 89 -9.03 -7.48 11.52
C HIS A 89 -8.36 -8.79 11.99
N GLY A 90 -7.14 -8.71 12.53
CA GLY A 90 -6.36 -9.86 12.98
C GLY A 90 -5.61 -10.62 11.87
N ILE A 91 -5.79 -10.27 10.60
CA ILE A 91 -5.08 -10.87 9.46
C ILE A 91 -3.77 -10.13 9.22
N SER A 92 -2.64 -10.83 9.25
CA SER A 92 -1.32 -10.23 9.00
C SER A 92 -1.15 -9.82 7.54
N ILE A 93 -0.77 -8.56 7.32
CA ILE A 93 -0.52 -7.95 6.01
C ILE A 93 0.92 -7.44 5.96
N ASN A 94 1.62 -7.76 4.87
CA ASN A 94 2.92 -7.18 4.54
C ASN A 94 2.74 -6.27 3.32
N LEU A 95 2.64 -4.95 3.55
CA LEU A 95 2.34 -3.97 2.52
C LEU A 95 3.61 -3.30 1.99
N LEU A 96 3.93 -3.54 0.73
CA LEU A 96 5.04 -2.91 -0.01
C LEU A 96 4.52 -1.75 -0.86
N TYR A 97 5.44 -0.87 -1.28
CA TYR A 97 5.10 0.24 -2.18
C TYR A 97 6.08 0.42 -3.33
N ALA A 98 5.51 0.57 -4.52
CA ALA A 98 6.19 1.03 -5.73
C ALA A 98 5.38 2.15 -6.39
N ASN A 99 6.07 3.01 -7.14
CA ASN A 99 5.40 3.92 -8.07
C ASN A 99 5.78 3.57 -9.51
N VAL A 100 4.86 3.90 -10.43
CA VAL A 100 5.12 3.86 -11.87
C VAL A 100 5.44 5.26 -12.36
N SER A 101 6.13 5.38 -13.49
CA SER A 101 6.46 6.68 -14.11
C SER A 101 5.26 7.38 -14.78
N LEU A 102 4.03 7.06 -14.35
CA LEU A 102 2.77 7.60 -14.85
C LEU A 102 2.12 8.50 -13.80
N ALA A 103 1.40 9.53 -14.24
CA ALA A 103 0.63 10.40 -13.33
C ALA A 103 -0.65 9.71 -12.82
N VAL A 104 -1.21 8.77 -13.58
CA VAL A 104 -2.36 7.97 -13.18
C VAL A 104 -2.02 6.51 -13.40
N VAL A 105 -2.21 5.68 -12.37
CA VAL A 105 -2.01 4.24 -12.49
C VAL A 105 -3.16 3.67 -13.34
N PRO A 106 -2.90 2.98 -14.46
CA PRO A 106 -3.94 2.37 -15.28
C PRO A 106 -4.82 1.43 -14.46
N SER A 107 -6.12 1.40 -14.76
CA SER A 107 -7.05 0.44 -14.12
C SER A 107 -6.89 -0.99 -14.65
N ASN A 108 -6.17 -1.15 -15.76
CA ASN A 108 -5.95 -2.44 -16.39
C ASN A 108 -4.86 -3.16 -15.61
N HIS A 109 -5.20 -4.33 -15.05
CA HIS A 109 -4.39 -5.12 -14.11
C HIS A 109 -3.09 -5.71 -14.67
N HIS A 110 -2.63 -5.24 -15.84
CA HIS A 110 -1.34 -5.60 -16.43
C HIS A 110 -0.41 -4.41 -16.29
N ILE A 111 0.26 -4.33 -15.13
CA ILE A 111 1.46 -3.51 -14.95
C ILE A 111 2.66 -4.42 -15.17
#